data_AF-A0A2A4UJS3-F1
#
_entry.id   AF-A0A2A4UJS3-F1
#
_cell.length_a   1.000
_cell.length_b   1.000
_cell.length_c   1.000
_cell.angle_alpha   90.00
_cell.angle_beta   90.00
_cell.angle_gamma   90.00
#
_symmetry.space_group_name_H-M   'P 1'
#
loop_
_entity.id
_entity.type
_entity.pdbx_description
1 polymer ?
#
loop_
_entity_poly.entity_id
_entity_poly.type
_entity_poly.pdbx_seq_one_letter_code
_entity_poly.pdbx_strand_id
1 'polypeptide(L)'
;MKQTKKENLSDDTSIKSFKKIVENKKEQTVDVIDSILLEKKDKQILKLKQKIEELTYALANPVVEKIQINDEEMIAIMQLQHLKKVSQTRELTLEESRKFEIFSKVKNSINRQSSIDTNSVTLPRSLDPSMLLQIANGKKTT
;
A
#
# COMPACT_ATOMS: atom_id res chain seq x y z
N MET A 1 79.18 46.70 29.91
CA MET A 1 78.79 45.36 29.44
C MET A 1 77.31 45.41 29.06
N LYS A 2 76.97 45.29 27.77
CA LYS A 2 75.58 45.26 27.28
C LYS A 2 75.48 44.19 26.19
N GLN A 3 74.78 43.10 26.48
CA GLN A 3 74.29 42.04 25.60
C GLN A 3 73.64 41.03 26.57
N THR A 4 72.44 40.47 26.40
CA THR A 4 71.63 40.18 25.21
C THR A 4 70.14 40.16 25.61
N LYS A 5 69.30 40.78 24.78
CA LYS A 5 67.83 40.67 24.85
C LYS A 5 67.38 40.17 23.48
N LYS A 6 67.57 38.87 23.22
CA LYS A 6 67.14 38.20 21.99
C LYS A 6 66.92 36.73 22.30
N GLU A 7 65.68 36.39 22.59
CA GLU A 7 65.06 35.06 22.50
C GLU A 7 63.67 35.27 23.09
N ASN A 8 62.61 35.10 22.29
CA ASN A 8 61.17 35.05 22.64
C ASN A 8 60.26 35.48 21.47
N LEU A 9 60.78 36.07 20.38
CA LEU A 9 59.94 36.49 19.23
C LEU A 9 59.66 35.39 18.20
N SER A 10 60.43 34.29 18.19
CA SER A 10 60.33 33.23 17.18
C SER A 10 59.15 32.28 17.40
N ASP A 11 58.81 32.02 18.66
CA ASP A 11 57.83 30.98 19.02
C ASP A 11 56.39 31.49 18.85
N ASP A 12 56.12 32.76 19.18
CA ASP A 12 54.78 33.35 19.07
C ASP A 12 54.32 33.49 17.60
N THR A 13 55.25 33.70 16.68
CA THR A 13 54.97 33.77 15.24
C THR A 13 54.64 32.39 14.66
N SER A 14 55.34 31.36 15.13
CA SER A 14 55.08 29.96 14.75
C SER A 14 53.74 29.47 15.32
N ILE A 15 53.43 29.80 16.58
CA ILE A 15 52.15 29.42 17.20
C ILE A 15 50.96 30.06 16.46
N LYS A 16 51.09 31.33 16.04
CA LYS A 16 50.07 32.01 15.23
C LYS A 16 49.85 31.35 13.86
N SER A 17 50.90 30.95 13.16
CA SER A 17 50.77 30.27 11.87
C SER A 17 50.16 28.88 12.01
N PHE A 18 50.54 28.11 13.05
CA PHE A 18 49.91 26.82 13.36
C PHE A 18 48.42 26.97 13.68
N LYS A 19 48.04 27.97 14.48
CA LYS A 19 46.62 28.23 14.81
C LYS A 19 45.80 28.52 13.55
N LYS A 20 46.33 29.34 12.64
CA LYS A 20 45.69 29.64 11.35
C LYS A 20 45.52 28.41 10.45
N ILE A 21 46.51 27.51 10.44
CA ILE A 21 46.43 26.24 9.71
C ILE A 21 45.33 25.34 10.29
N VAL A 22 45.21 25.29 11.62
CA VAL A 22 44.17 24.49 12.30
C VAL A 22 42.77 25.05 12.03
N GLU A 23 42.59 26.37 12.07
CA GLU A 23 41.31 27.01 11.73
C GLU A 23 40.90 26.73 10.27
N ASN A 24 41.81 26.91 9.32
CA ASN A 24 41.53 26.63 7.90
C ASN A 24 41.19 25.14 7.65
N LYS A 25 41.89 24.22 8.32
CA LYS A 25 41.56 22.78 8.24
C LYS A 25 40.20 22.46 8.85
N LYS A 26 39.82 23.12 9.96
CA LYS A 26 38.49 22.96 10.56
C LYS A 26 37.40 23.44 9.62
N GLU A 27 37.58 24.61 9.01
CA GLU A 27 36.64 25.19 8.05
C GLU A 27 36.44 24.26 6.84
N GLN A 28 37.52 23.75 6.26
CA GLN A 28 37.45 22.74 5.18
C GLN A 28 36.71 21.46 5.61
N THR A 29 36.92 20.97 6.84
CA THR A 29 36.18 19.79 7.31
C THR A 29 34.68 20.07 7.49
N VAL A 30 34.32 21.28 7.91
CA VAL A 30 32.90 21.68 8.04
C VAL A 30 32.25 21.74 6.66
N ASP A 31 32.90 22.36 5.68
CA ASP A 31 32.39 22.44 4.31
C ASP A 31 32.18 21.06 3.66
N VAL A 32 33.10 20.12 3.92
CA VAL A 32 32.98 18.74 3.44
C VAL A 32 31.82 18.02 4.12
N ILE A 33 31.62 18.21 5.43
CA ILE A 33 30.49 17.62 6.16
C ILE A 33 29.16 18.16 5.65
N ASP A 34 29.06 19.48 5.44
CA ASP A 34 27.86 20.12 4.93
C ASP A 34 27.53 19.65 3.52
N SER A 35 28.54 19.48 2.66
CA SER A 35 28.38 18.93 1.31
C SER A 35 27.84 17.49 1.34
N ILE A 36 28.39 16.63 2.21
CA ILE A 36 27.92 15.24 2.37
C ILE A 36 26.50 15.19 2.92
N LEU A 37 26.17 16.07 3.87
CA LEU A 37 24.85 16.14 4.47
C LEU A 37 23.80 16.60 3.43
N LEU A 38 24.15 17.58 2.61
CA LEU A 38 23.31 18.08 1.53
C LEU A 38 23.01 16.97 0.52
N GLU A 39 24.04 16.25 0.04
CA GLU A 39 23.87 15.14 -0.90
C GLU A 39 22.98 14.02 -0.33
N LYS A 40 23.12 13.71 0.97
CA LYS A 40 22.24 12.75 1.65
C LYS A 40 20.79 13.22 1.71
N LYS A 41 20.55 14.50 2.00
CA LYS A 41 19.21 15.09 2.03
C LYS A 41 18.58 15.09 0.64
N ASP A 42 19.32 15.44 -0.40
CA ASP A 42 18.82 15.42 -1.78
C ASP A 42 18.40 14.02 -2.23
N LYS A 43 19.19 12.99 -1.88
CA LYS A 43 18.82 11.59 -2.14
C LYS A 43 17.55 11.17 -1.41
N GLN A 44 17.34 11.63 -0.17
CA GLN A 44 16.10 11.36 0.58
C GLN A 44 14.90 12.06 -0.03
N ILE A 45 15.06 13.33 -0.43
CA ILE A 45 14.01 14.12 -1.10
C ILE A 45 13.61 13.44 -2.42
N LEU A 46 14.57 12.95 -3.21
CA LEU A 46 14.27 12.25 -4.46
C LEU A 46 13.44 10.98 -4.22
N LYS A 47 13.80 10.16 -3.22
CA LYS A 47 13.03 8.96 -2.86
C LYS A 47 11.61 9.28 -2.40
N LEU A 48 11.44 10.35 -1.62
CA LEU A 48 10.12 10.78 -1.16
C LEU A 48 9.27 11.27 -2.33
N LYS A 49 9.84 12.02 -3.28
CA LYS A 49 9.14 12.47 -4.49
C LYS A 49 8.66 11.29 -5.33
N GLN A 50 9.52 10.29 -5.57
CA GLN A 50 9.15 9.07 -6.29
C GLN A 50 7.99 8.34 -5.60
N LYS A 51 8.05 8.20 -4.27
CA LYS A 51 6.97 7.54 -3.52
C LYS A 51 5.65 8.32 -3.53
N ILE A 52 5.71 9.64 -3.49
CA ILE A 52 4.53 10.49 -3.65
C ILE A 52 3.93 10.30 -5.05
N GLU A 53 4.75 10.25 -6.09
CA GLU A 53 4.31 10.03 -7.46
C GLU A 53 3.66 8.64 -7.64
N GLU A 54 4.25 7.59 -7.09
CA GLU A 54 3.66 6.24 -7.06
C GLU A 54 2.30 6.22 -6.37
N LEU A 55 2.19 6.86 -5.19
CA LEU A 55 0.93 6.94 -4.44
C LEU A 55 -0.11 7.80 -5.18
N THR A 56 0.32 8.87 -5.84
CA THR A 56 -0.55 9.74 -6.64
C THR A 56 -1.08 8.98 -7.84
N TYR A 57 -0.23 8.19 -8.51
CA TYR A 57 -0.62 7.32 -9.61
C TYR A 57 -1.59 6.22 -9.16
N ALA A 58 -1.31 5.57 -8.02
CA ALA A 58 -2.20 4.56 -7.44
C ALA A 58 -3.55 5.14 -6.98
N LEU A 59 -3.59 6.39 -6.57
CA LEU A 59 -4.83 7.08 -6.21
C LEU A 59 -5.61 7.58 -7.44
N ALA A 60 -4.90 7.99 -8.50
CA ALA A 60 -5.50 8.42 -9.77
C ALA A 60 -6.07 7.26 -10.59
N ASN A 61 -5.44 6.09 -10.47
CA ASN A 61 -5.94 4.80 -10.94
C ASN A 61 -6.29 3.94 -9.74
N PRO A 62 -7.34 4.28 -8.97
CA PRO A 62 -7.80 3.37 -7.96
C PRO A 62 -8.22 2.13 -8.75
N VAL A 63 -7.57 1.00 -8.49
CA VAL A 63 -8.10 -0.32 -8.84
C VAL A 63 -9.35 -0.48 -7.98
N VAL A 64 -10.40 0.24 -8.35
CA VAL A 64 -11.76 -0.09 -8.00
C VAL A 64 -12.09 -1.21 -8.96
N GLU A 65 -11.54 -2.39 -8.66
CA GLU A 65 -12.38 -3.56 -8.82
C GLU A 65 -13.64 -3.18 -8.04
N LYS A 66 -14.70 -2.83 -8.76
CA LYS A 66 -16.04 -2.78 -8.20
C LYS A 66 -16.29 -4.20 -7.77
N ILE A 67 -15.83 -4.53 -6.58
CA ILE A 67 -16.19 -5.78 -5.99
C ILE A 67 -17.64 -5.57 -5.60
N GLN A 68 -18.55 -5.92 -6.50
CA GLN A 68 -19.88 -6.37 -6.12
C GLN A 68 -19.69 -7.69 -5.34
N ILE A 69 -18.98 -7.63 -4.22
CA ILE A 69 -19.08 -8.66 -3.20
C ILE A 69 -20.51 -8.51 -2.72
N ASN A 70 -21.31 -9.53 -2.98
CA ASN A 70 -22.62 -9.67 -2.38
C ASN A 70 -22.45 -9.60 -0.85
N ASP A 71 -23.30 -8.88 -0.13
CA ASP A 71 -23.18 -8.69 1.34
C ASP A 71 -23.06 -10.05 2.07
N GLU A 72 -23.71 -11.08 1.53
CA GLU A 72 -23.63 -12.46 2.01
C GLU A 72 -22.23 -13.08 1.90
N GLU A 73 -21.51 -12.81 0.81
CA GLU A 73 -20.13 -13.29 0.62
C GLU A 73 -19.18 -12.57 1.58
N MET A 74 -19.35 -11.26 1.77
CA MET A 74 -18.55 -10.50 2.74
C MET A 74 -18.73 -11.06 4.15
N ILE A 75 -19.98 -11.27 4.57
CA ILE A 75 -20.32 -11.82 5.88
C ILE A 75 -19.71 -13.22 6.04
N ALA A 76 -19.83 -14.09 5.03
CA ALA A 76 -19.25 -15.43 5.08
C ALA A 76 -17.72 -15.39 5.21
N ILE A 77 -17.03 -14.51 4.47
CA ILE A 77 -15.57 -14.35 4.55
C ILE A 77 -15.16 -13.86 5.94
N MET A 78 -15.83 -12.84 6.47
CA MET A 78 -15.53 -12.29 7.80
C MET A 78 -15.72 -13.35 8.90
N GLN A 79 -16.81 -14.11 8.85
CA GLN A 79 -17.09 -15.18 9.82
C GLN A 79 -16.07 -16.33 9.72
N LEU A 80 -15.66 -16.72 8.51
CA LEU A 80 -14.61 -17.72 8.31
C LEU A 80 -13.27 -17.25 8.86
N GLN A 81 -12.90 -15.98 8.65
CA GLN A 81 -11.68 -15.41 9.22
C GLN A 81 -11.72 -15.39 10.74
N HIS A 82 -12.85 -15.02 11.34
CA HIS A 82 -13.03 -15.05 12.79
C HIS A 82 -12.87 -16.48 13.33
N LEU A 83 -13.56 -17.46 12.74
CA LEU A 83 -13.47 -18.86 13.15
C LEU A 83 -12.05 -19.43 12.99
N LYS A 84 -11.32 -19.03 11.95
CA LYS A 84 -9.90 -19.39 11.77
C LYS A 84 -9.00 -18.82 12.87
N LYS A 85 -9.28 -17.60 13.36
CA LYS A 85 -8.54 -17.02 14.50
C LYS A 85 -8.86 -17.76 15.79
N VAL A 86 -10.12 -18.13 16.01
CA VAL A 86 -10.53 -18.92 17.17
C VAL A 86 -9.88 -20.30 17.15
N SER A 87 -9.80 -20.96 15.98
CA SER A 87 -9.17 -22.28 15.84
C SER A 87 -7.66 -22.27 16.10
N GLN A 88 -7.01 -21.11 16.04
CA GLN A 88 -5.59 -20.97 16.37
C GLN A 88 -5.34 -20.94 17.88
N THR A 89 -6.32 -20.50 18.66
CA THR A 89 -6.18 -20.36 20.12
C THR A 89 -6.84 -21.49 20.89
N ARG A 90 -7.88 -22.12 20.32
CA ARG A 90 -8.56 -23.28 20.91
C ARG A 90 -9.21 -24.15 19.84
N GLU A 91 -9.61 -25.36 20.24
CA GLU A 91 -10.46 -26.20 19.40
C GLU A 91 -11.84 -25.56 19.21
N LEU A 92 -12.38 -25.73 18.01
CA LEU A 92 -13.71 -25.28 17.66
C LEU A 92 -14.74 -26.19 18.31
N THR A 93 -15.78 -25.59 18.88
CA THR A 93 -16.95 -26.35 19.32
C THR A 93 -17.68 -26.98 18.12
N LEU A 94 -18.56 -27.94 18.39
CA LEU A 94 -19.41 -28.56 17.37
C LEU A 94 -20.23 -27.51 16.58
N GLU A 95 -20.75 -26.49 17.27
CA GLU A 95 -21.51 -25.42 16.62
C GLU A 95 -20.63 -24.53 15.75
N GLU A 96 -19.42 -24.19 16.20
CA GLU A 96 -18.47 -23.39 15.44
C GLU A 96 -17.94 -24.14 14.21
N SER A 97 -17.73 -25.45 14.32
CA SER A 97 -17.37 -26.32 13.21
C SER A 97 -18.50 -26.38 12.17
N ARG A 98 -19.75 -26.48 12.62
CA ARG A 98 -20.92 -26.44 11.74
C ARG A 98 -21.05 -25.08 11.04
N LYS A 99 -20.83 -23.97 11.76
CA LYS A 99 -20.80 -22.62 11.17
C LYS A 99 -19.70 -22.49 10.12
N PHE A 100 -18.51 -23.01 10.40
CA PHE A 100 -17.39 -23.02 9.45
C PHE A 100 -17.76 -23.76 8.16
N GLU A 101 -18.41 -24.92 8.27
CA GLU A 101 -18.87 -25.68 7.11
C GLU A 101 -19.92 -24.92 6.30
N ILE A 102 -20.90 -24.30 6.96
CA ILE A 102 -21.95 -23.50 6.31
C ILE A 102 -21.33 -22.32 5.57
N PHE A 103 -20.50 -21.50 6.21
CA PHE A 103 -19.90 -20.33 5.57
C PHE A 103 -18.91 -20.71 4.47
N SER A 104 -18.22 -21.85 4.61
CA SER A 104 -17.36 -22.40 3.54
C SER A 104 -18.20 -22.80 2.32
N LYS A 105 -19.36 -23.44 2.53
CA LYS A 105 -20.31 -23.74 1.45
C LYS A 105 -20.84 -22.48 0.79
N VAL A 106 -21.26 -21.47 1.57
CA VAL A 106 -21.75 -20.18 1.03
C VAL A 106 -20.69 -19.52 0.15
N LYS A 107 -19.44 -19.41 0.64
CA LYS A 107 -18.33 -18.86 -0.14
C LYS A 107 -18.10 -19.62 -1.45
N ASN A 108 -18.19 -20.94 -1.43
CA ASN A 108 -17.98 -21.77 -2.61
C ASN A 108 -19.16 -21.77 -3.59
N SER A 109 -20.40 -21.60 -3.09
CA SER A 109 -21.61 -21.53 -3.92
C SER A 109 -21.70 -20.21 -4.68
N ILE A 110 -21.34 -19.10 -4.04
CA ILE A 110 -21.32 -17.78 -4.68
C ILE A 110 -20.29 -17.75 -5.83
N ASN A 111 -19.12 -18.37 -5.61
CA ASN A 111 -18.09 -18.50 -6.65
C ASN A 111 -18.49 -19.43 -7.82
N ARG A 112 -19.54 -20.25 -7.66
CA ARG A 112 -20.13 -21.04 -8.76
C ARG A 112 -21.25 -20.30 -9.47
N GLN A 113 -22.03 -19.50 -8.76
CA GLN A 113 -23.12 -18.70 -9.32
C GLN A 113 -22.63 -17.59 -10.25
N SER A 114 -21.42 -17.05 -10.05
CA SER A 114 -20.78 -16.11 -11.00
C SER A 114 -20.49 -16.71 -12.38
N SER A 115 -20.65 -18.03 -12.57
CA SER A 115 -20.46 -18.72 -13.86
C SER A 115 -21.76 -19.14 -14.57
N ILE A 116 -22.96 -18.82 -14.04
CA ILE A 116 -24.22 -19.34 -14.58
C ILE A 116 -25.18 -18.27 -15.15
N ASP A 117 -24.95 -16.97 -14.95
CA ASP A 117 -25.87 -15.95 -15.46
C ASP A 117 -25.45 -15.37 -16.82
N THR A 118 -25.61 -16.16 -17.89
CA THR A 118 -25.76 -15.64 -19.27
C THR A 118 -27.14 -15.89 -19.88
N ASN A 119 -28.09 -16.45 -19.13
CA ASN A 119 -29.47 -16.59 -19.58
C ASN A 119 -30.40 -15.57 -18.88
N SER A 120 -30.02 -14.30 -18.84
CA SER A 120 -31.03 -13.24 -18.66
C SER A 120 -31.75 -13.07 -20.00
N VAL A 121 -32.86 -13.81 -20.15
CA VAL A 121 -33.82 -13.57 -21.24
C VAL A 121 -34.29 -12.14 -21.09
N THR A 122 -33.73 -11.27 -21.92
CA THR A 122 -34.14 -9.87 -22.00
C THR A 122 -35.53 -9.89 -22.63
N LEU A 123 -36.56 -9.70 -21.80
CA LEU A 123 -37.92 -9.56 -22.29
C LEU A 123 -37.97 -8.34 -23.23
N PRO A 124 -38.36 -8.51 -24.51
CA PRO A 124 -38.41 -7.41 -25.45
C PRO A 124 -39.44 -6.37 -24.96
N ARG A 125 -39.10 -5.08 -25.07
CA ARG A 125 -39.86 -3.94 -24.52
C ARG A 125 -41.26 -3.73 -25.10
N SER A 126 -41.71 -4.58 -26.03
CA SER A 126 -43.11 -4.68 -26.42
C SER A 126 -43.41 -6.11 -26.86
N LEU A 127 -44.18 -6.83 -26.04
CA LEU A 127 -44.75 -8.13 -26.41
C LEU A 127 -46.14 -7.87 -27.01
N ASP A 128 -46.28 -8.18 -28.30
CA ASP A 128 -47.54 -8.12 -29.03
C ASP A 128 -48.56 -9.10 -28.37
N PRO A 129 -49.85 -8.75 -28.20
CA PRO A 129 -50.82 -9.60 -27.48
C PRO A 129 -50.92 -11.03 -28.01
N SER A 130 -50.66 -11.23 -29.31
CA SER A 130 -50.61 -12.54 -29.95
C SER A 130 -49.43 -13.41 -29.48
N MET A 131 -48.28 -12.83 -29.11
CA MET A 131 -47.16 -13.57 -28.51
C MET A 131 -47.47 -13.98 -27.07
N LEU A 132 -48.12 -13.11 -26.29
CA LEU A 132 -48.54 -13.45 -24.92
C LEU A 132 -49.50 -14.65 -24.92
N LEU A 133 -50.43 -14.69 -25.88
CA LEU A 133 -51.35 -15.81 -26.05
C LEU A 133 -50.63 -17.12 -26.44
N GLN A 134 -49.56 -17.05 -27.22
CA GLN A 134 -48.76 -18.22 -27.60
C GLN A 134 -47.95 -18.77 -26.43
N ILE A 135 -47.37 -17.86 -25.61
CA ILE A 135 -46.65 -18.22 -24.39
C ILE A 135 -47.61 -18.86 -23.37
N ALA A 136 -48.78 -18.27 -23.16
CA ALA A 136 -49.81 -18.82 -22.25
C ALA A 136 -50.31 -20.21 -22.69
N ASN A 137 -50.33 -20.47 -23.99
CA ASN A 137 -50.69 -21.76 -24.57
C ASN A 137 -49.50 -22.73 -24.71
N GLY A 138 -48.33 -22.41 -24.13
CA GLY A 138 -47.16 -23.30 -24.11
C GLY A 138 -46.48 -23.53 -25.46
N LYS A 139 -46.79 -22.73 -26.48
CA LYS A 139 -46.12 -22.82 -27.79
C LYS A 139 -44.83 -21.99 -27.75
N LYS A 140 -43.69 -22.65 -27.89
CA LYS A 140 -42.37 -22.00 -28.00
C LYS A 140 -42.31 -21.24 -29.32
N THR A 141 -42.12 -19.93 -29.25
CA THR A 141 -41.81 -19.09 -30.41
C THR A 141 -40.37 -19.39 -30.84
N THR A 142 -40.19 -20.05 -31.99
CA THR A 142 -38.91 -20.14 -32.70
C THR A 142 -38.53 -18.82 -33.33
#